data_AF-A0A2N7RKU6-F1
#
_entry.id   AF-A0A2N7RKU6-F1
#
_cell.length_a   1.000
_cell.length_b   1.000
_cell.length_c   1.000
_cell.angle_alpha   90.00
_cell.angle_beta   90.00
_cell.angle_gamma   90.00
#
_symmetry.space_group_name_H-M   'P 1'
#
loop_
_entity.id
_entity.type
_entity.pdbx_description
1 polymer ?
#
loop_
_entity_poly.entity_id
_entity_poly.type
_entity_poly.pdbx_seq_one_letter_code
_entity_poly.pdbx_strand_id
1 'polypeptide(L)'
;MPTRFTRHLASCSVLALASLASMPATHAQELGPVDARAVWQERSLSACRSETSTTAPDVCLLRTIRRSGARPQAIAAARMLVKANNPGFISAWRPLGKAALATVTYPFRANMNEGTLLIGSDGAAFDVDVGSVSEEDRATPAWRAFAAAHPDAVPFALADFVGSTATADGGLSVLFSTALKTCHACADDGALLVAYALDKEGIVRERKLLTIK
;
A
#
# COMPACT_ATOMS: atom_id res chain seq x y z
N MET A 1 -77.64 -34.43 -52.58
CA MET A 1 -77.13 -35.38 -51.55
C MET A 1 -76.36 -36.46 -52.28
N PRO A 2 -75.12 -36.86 -51.93
CA PRO A 2 -74.39 -36.66 -50.67
C PRO A 2 -72.94 -36.10 -50.79
N THR A 3 -72.44 -35.61 -49.65
CA THR A 3 -71.06 -35.63 -49.09
C THR A 3 -69.79 -35.52 -49.96
N ARG A 4 -68.90 -34.58 -49.57
CA ARG A 4 -67.54 -34.89 -49.05
C ARG A 4 -66.91 -33.64 -48.43
N PHE A 5 -66.74 -33.64 -47.10
CA PHE A 5 -65.92 -32.70 -46.35
C PHE A 5 -64.52 -33.29 -46.22
N THR A 6 -63.50 -32.57 -46.69
CA THR A 6 -62.09 -32.90 -46.46
C THR A 6 -61.59 -32.00 -45.32
N ARG A 7 -61.31 -32.59 -44.16
CA ARG A 7 -60.64 -31.89 -43.04
C ARG A 7 -59.13 -32.04 -43.21
N HIS A 8 -58.43 -30.93 -43.42
CA HIS A 8 -56.98 -30.87 -43.26
C HIS A 8 -56.66 -30.72 -41.76
N LEU A 9 -55.94 -31.69 -41.20
CA LEU A 9 -55.33 -31.58 -39.88
C LEU A 9 -53.99 -30.84 -40.04
N ALA A 10 -53.93 -29.60 -39.58
CA ALA A 10 -52.68 -28.88 -39.39
C ALA A 10 -52.14 -29.22 -37.99
N SER A 11 -51.03 -29.96 -37.94
CA SER A 11 -50.30 -30.28 -36.73
C SER A 11 -49.39 -29.10 -36.37
N CYS A 12 -49.70 -28.38 -35.28
CA CYS A 12 -48.83 -27.33 -34.74
C CYS A 12 -47.90 -27.94 -33.70
N SER A 13 -46.64 -28.16 -34.08
CA SER A 13 -45.55 -28.47 -33.15
C SER A 13 -45.15 -27.19 -32.39
N VAL A 14 -45.37 -27.15 -31.08
CA VAL A 14 -44.90 -26.07 -30.21
C VAL A 14 -43.45 -26.39 -29.79
N LEU A 15 -42.50 -25.62 -30.32
CA LEU A 15 -41.10 -25.63 -29.88
C LEU A 15 -40.98 -24.83 -28.57
N ALA A 16 -40.70 -25.52 -27.47
CA ALA A 16 -40.34 -24.89 -26.20
C ALA A 16 -38.88 -24.39 -26.26
N LEU A 17 -38.71 -23.07 -26.38
CA LEU A 17 -37.42 -22.40 -26.24
C LEU A 17 -37.07 -22.31 -24.75
N ALA A 18 -36.12 -23.13 -24.30
CA ALA A 18 -35.51 -22.99 -22.98
C ALA A 18 -34.65 -21.72 -22.96
N SER A 19 -35.09 -20.70 -22.22
CA SER A 19 -34.31 -19.49 -21.96
C SER A 19 -33.18 -19.81 -20.99
N LEU A 20 -31.96 -19.95 -21.52
CA LEU A 20 -30.75 -19.91 -20.70
C LEU A 20 -30.61 -18.50 -20.13
N ALA A 21 -30.96 -18.33 -18.86
CA ALA A 21 -30.67 -17.12 -18.12
C ALA A 21 -29.14 -17.02 -17.94
N SER A 22 -28.49 -16.22 -18.79
CA SER A 22 -27.11 -15.80 -18.59
C SER A 22 -27.04 -15.00 -17.29
N MET A 23 -26.52 -15.61 -16.22
CA MET A 23 -26.13 -14.87 -15.02
C MET A 23 -25.13 -13.78 -15.44
N PRO A 24 -25.36 -12.51 -15.07
CA PRO A 24 -24.41 -11.47 -15.40
C PRO A 24 -23.08 -11.84 -14.76
N ALA A 25 -22.02 -11.87 -15.58
CA ALA A 25 -20.66 -11.96 -15.09
C ALA A 25 -20.52 -10.87 -14.03
N THR A 26 -20.15 -11.25 -12.80
CA THR A 26 -19.84 -10.30 -11.75
C THR A 26 -18.73 -9.42 -12.31
N HIS A 27 -19.06 -8.18 -12.68
CA HIS A 27 -18.06 -7.26 -13.20
C HIS A 27 -16.94 -7.20 -12.16
N ALA A 28 -15.75 -7.63 -12.56
CA ALA A 28 -14.55 -7.44 -11.76
C ALA A 28 -14.40 -5.93 -11.61
N GLN A 29 -14.90 -5.42 -10.49
CA GLN A 29 -14.84 -4.00 -10.18
C GLN A 29 -13.35 -3.63 -10.21
N GLU A 30 -12.99 -2.73 -11.11
CA GLU A 30 -11.63 -2.24 -11.20
C GLU A 30 -11.26 -1.71 -9.81
N LEU A 31 -10.26 -2.35 -9.20
CA LEU A 31 -9.78 -1.92 -7.90
C LEU A 31 -9.08 -0.59 -8.16
N GLY A 32 -9.76 0.50 -7.80
CA GLY A 32 -9.15 1.82 -7.84
C GLY A 32 -7.88 1.91 -6.99
N PRO A 33 -7.30 3.12 -6.87
CA PRO A 33 -6.10 3.37 -6.07
C PRO A 33 -6.16 2.77 -4.67
N VAL A 34 -4.99 2.49 -4.09
CA VAL A 34 -4.88 2.07 -2.68
C VAL A 34 -5.51 3.14 -1.80
N ASP A 35 -6.44 2.76 -0.95
CA ASP A 35 -7.18 3.66 -0.06
C ASP A 35 -7.39 3.05 1.33
N ALA A 36 -8.15 3.73 2.20
CA ALA A 36 -8.42 3.29 3.57
C ALA A 36 -9.04 1.87 3.67
N ARG A 37 -9.64 1.34 2.61
CA ARG A 37 -10.18 -0.03 2.57
C ARG A 37 -9.08 -1.09 2.48
N ALA A 38 -7.84 -0.68 2.23
CA ALA A 38 -6.67 -1.55 2.26
C ALA A 38 -6.23 -1.92 3.68
N VAL A 39 -6.73 -1.22 4.71
CA VAL A 39 -6.46 -1.56 6.11
C VAL A 39 -6.99 -2.97 6.42
N TRP A 40 -6.09 -3.83 6.90
CA TRP A 40 -6.42 -5.15 7.39
C TRP A 40 -5.97 -5.28 8.85
N GLN A 41 -6.91 -5.73 9.69
CA GLN A 41 -6.61 -6.02 11.09
C GLN A 41 -5.93 -7.38 11.18
N GLU A 42 -4.74 -7.40 11.77
CA GLU A 42 -3.93 -8.60 11.85
C GLU A 42 -4.69 -9.77 12.48
N ARG A 43 -4.50 -10.93 11.86
CA ARG A 43 -4.83 -12.25 12.43
C ARG A 43 -3.52 -12.98 12.66
N SER A 44 -3.50 -13.99 13.53
CA SER A 44 -2.27 -14.76 13.78
C SER A 44 -1.64 -15.26 12.47
N LEU A 45 -0.41 -14.81 12.21
CA LEU A 45 0.42 -15.21 11.08
C LEU A 45 1.56 -16.16 11.49
N SER A 46 1.53 -16.70 12.72
CA SER A 46 2.59 -17.57 13.24
C SER A 46 2.83 -18.79 12.36
N ALA A 47 1.75 -19.40 11.82
CA ALA A 47 1.81 -20.54 10.91
C ALA A 47 2.41 -20.22 9.52
N CYS A 48 2.66 -18.95 9.22
CA CYS A 48 3.34 -18.51 7.99
C CYS A 48 4.85 -18.34 8.17
N ARG A 49 5.39 -18.53 9.38
CA ARG A 49 6.84 -18.48 9.62
C ARG A 49 7.49 -19.76 9.10
N SER A 50 8.63 -19.62 8.43
CA SER A 50 9.32 -20.65 7.63
C SER A 50 9.63 -21.95 8.38
N GLU A 51 9.93 -21.90 9.67
CA GLU A 51 10.19 -23.10 10.48
C GLU A 51 8.93 -23.97 10.70
N THR A 52 7.75 -23.38 10.51
CA THR A 52 6.44 -24.03 10.74
C THR A 52 5.63 -24.27 9.48
N SER A 53 6.09 -23.76 8.32
CA SER A 53 5.30 -23.71 7.09
C SER A 53 6.03 -24.33 5.90
N THR A 54 5.35 -25.21 5.16
CA THR A 54 5.83 -25.73 3.86
C THR A 54 5.58 -24.77 2.70
N THR A 55 4.94 -23.62 2.97
CA THR A 55 4.61 -22.58 1.98
C THR A 55 5.48 -21.35 2.23
N ALA A 56 5.93 -20.68 1.16
CA ALA A 56 6.64 -19.42 1.27
C ALA A 56 5.82 -18.36 2.08
N PRO A 57 6.45 -17.55 2.95
CA PRO A 57 5.75 -16.64 3.85
C PRO A 57 4.79 -15.66 3.15
N ASP A 58 5.18 -15.14 1.98
CA ASP A 58 4.38 -14.25 1.14
C ASP A 58 3.09 -14.92 0.61
N VAL A 59 3.21 -16.16 0.12
CA VAL A 59 2.08 -16.97 -0.35
C VAL A 59 1.15 -17.29 0.82
N CYS A 60 1.70 -17.64 1.99
CA CYS A 60 0.92 -17.91 3.19
C CYS A 60 0.18 -16.65 3.67
N LEU A 61 0.84 -15.49 3.68
CA LEU A 61 0.22 -14.20 4.02
C LEU A 61 -0.96 -13.88 3.12
N LEU A 62 -0.76 -13.88 1.79
CA LEU A 62 -1.81 -13.56 0.82
C LEU A 62 -3.01 -14.51 0.95
N ARG A 63 -2.75 -15.80 1.19
CA ARG A 63 -3.79 -16.80 1.44
C ARG A 63 -4.55 -16.50 2.73
N THR A 64 -3.85 -16.12 3.80
CA THR A 64 -4.46 -15.81 5.09
C THR A 64 -5.34 -14.57 5.02
N ILE A 65 -4.83 -13.47 4.43
CA ILE A 65 -5.60 -12.24 4.18
C ILE A 65 -6.88 -12.58 3.41
N ARG A 66 -6.76 -13.32 2.29
CA ARG A 66 -7.92 -13.71 1.48
C ARG A 66 -8.92 -14.59 2.24
N ARG A 67 -8.46 -15.60 2.98
CA ARG A 67 -9.33 -16.51 3.74
C ARG A 67 -10.03 -15.83 4.92
N SER A 68 -9.44 -14.77 5.46
CA SER A 68 -10.04 -13.98 6.53
C SER A 68 -11.20 -13.08 6.06
N GLY A 69 -11.53 -13.09 4.77
CA GLY A 69 -12.58 -12.23 4.21
C GLY A 69 -12.14 -10.77 4.05
N ALA A 70 -10.84 -10.52 3.92
CA ALA A 70 -10.31 -9.17 3.71
C ALA A 70 -10.89 -8.54 2.44
N ARG A 71 -10.99 -7.20 2.45
CA ARG A 71 -11.44 -6.43 1.30
C ARG A 71 -10.47 -6.62 0.12
N PRO A 72 -10.95 -6.56 -1.14
CA PRO A 72 -10.09 -6.65 -2.31
C PRO A 72 -8.91 -5.67 -2.31
N GLN A 73 -9.10 -4.46 -1.78
CA GLN A 73 -8.05 -3.43 -1.64
C GLN A 73 -6.92 -3.88 -0.71
N ALA A 74 -7.23 -4.57 0.39
CA ALA A 74 -6.22 -5.08 1.32
C ALA A 74 -5.38 -6.18 0.68
N ILE A 75 -6.02 -7.05 -0.11
CA ILE A 75 -5.33 -8.10 -0.89
C ILE A 75 -4.43 -7.45 -1.96
N ALA A 76 -4.91 -6.40 -2.63
CA ALA A 76 -4.13 -5.67 -3.63
C ALA A 76 -2.91 -4.97 -3.01
N ALA A 77 -3.09 -4.29 -1.88
CA ALA A 77 -2.00 -3.66 -1.15
C ALA A 77 -0.96 -4.69 -0.67
N ALA A 78 -1.38 -5.82 -0.12
CA ALA A 78 -0.46 -6.89 0.27
C ALA A 78 0.32 -7.45 -0.94
N ARG A 79 -0.31 -7.59 -2.11
CA ARG A 79 0.38 -8.00 -3.35
C ARG A 79 1.40 -6.97 -3.83
N MET A 80 1.09 -5.68 -3.72
CA MET A 80 2.02 -4.60 -4.04
C MET A 80 3.28 -4.71 -3.16
N LEU A 81 3.11 -4.93 -1.86
CA LEU A 81 4.20 -5.10 -0.89
C LEU A 81 5.04 -6.37 -1.16
N VAL A 82 4.39 -7.49 -1.48
CA VAL A 82 5.08 -8.72 -1.91
C VAL A 82 5.90 -8.49 -3.19
N LYS A 83 5.34 -7.79 -4.18
CA LYS A 83 6.06 -7.45 -5.43
C LYS A 83 7.27 -6.56 -5.16
N ALA A 84 7.22 -5.72 -4.12
CA ALA A 84 8.34 -4.93 -3.63
C ALA A 84 9.31 -5.74 -2.73
N ASN A 85 9.21 -7.07 -2.71
CA ASN A 85 10.01 -7.99 -1.89
C ASN A 85 9.94 -7.69 -0.38
N ASN A 86 8.82 -7.12 0.08
CA ASN A 86 8.58 -6.77 1.48
C ASN A 86 7.20 -7.25 1.91
N PRO A 87 6.97 -8.58 2.06
CA PRO A 87 5.65 -9.12 2.37
C PRO A 87 5.10 -8.53 3.68
N GLY A 88 3.93 -7.89 3.57
CA GLY A 88 3.27 -7.18 4.67
C GLY A 88 1.85 -6.78 4.32
N PHE A 89 1.23 -5.98 5.18
CA PHE A 89 -0.13 -5.47 4.99
C PHE A 89 -0.26 -4.07 5.60
N ILE A 90 -1.19 -3.28 5.10
CA ILE A 90 -1.52 -1.99 5.69
C ILE A 90 -2.35 -2.23 6.96
N SER A 91 -1.84 -1.81 8.11
CA SER A 91 -2.45 -2.02 9.42
C SER A 91 -3.17 -0.77 9.95
N ALA A 92 -2.79 0.42 9.49
CA ALA A 92 -3.48 1.66 9.81
C ALA A 92 -3.48 2.65 8.65
N TRP A 93 -4.44 3.59 8.68
CA TRP A 93 -4.60 4.63 7.68
C TRP A 93 -4.91 5.97 8.34
N ARG A 94 -4.11 6.99 8.02
CA ARG A 94 -4.31 8.36 8.48
C ARG A 94 -4.53 9.27 7.27
N PRO A 95 -5.74 9.82 7.06
CA PRO A 95 -6.01 10.77 5.99
C PRO A 95 -5.14 12.02 6.10
N LEU A 96 -4.70 12.55 4.96
CA LEU A 96 -3.87 13.74 4.85
C LEU A 96 -4.31 14.57 3.63
N GLY A 97 -5.48 15.19 3.74
CA GLY A 97 -6.12 15.88 2.61
C GLY A 97 -6.49 14.88 1.50
N LYS A 98 -5.96 15.10 0.29
CA LYS A 98 -6.13 14.17 -0.85
C LYS A 98 -5.16 12.99 -0.85
N ALA A 99 -4.19 12.98 0.06
CA ALA A 99 -3.25 11.91 0.27
C ALA A 99 -3.51 11.21 1.61
N ALA A 100 -2.68 10.24 1.96
CA ALA A 100 -2.74 9.57 3.24
C ALA A 100 -1.38 9.04 3.68
N LEU A 101 -1.29 8.76 4.98
CA LEU A 101 -0.21 7.98 5.57
C LEU A 101 -0.75 6.60 5.92
N ALA A 102 -0.11 5.56 5.41
CA ALA A 102 -0.43 4.19 5.72
C ALA A 102 0.68 3.58 6.57
N THR A 103 0.31 3.01 7.71
CA THR A 103 1.21 2.16 8.50
C THR A 103 1.18 0.78 7.91
N VAL A 104 2.36 0.21 7.66
CA VAL A 104 2.54 -1.15 7.15
C VAL A 104 3.10 -2.01 8.26
N THR A 105 2.56 -3.20 8.42
CA THR A 105 3.13 -4.24 9.29
C THR A 105 3.84 -5.28 8.42
N TYR A 106 5.09 -5.58 8.77
CA TYR A 106 5.96 -6.54 8.12
C TYR A 106 6.24 -7.73 9.04
N PRO A 107 5.33 -8.72 9.11
CA PRO A 107 5.34 -9.76 10.14
C PRO A 107 6.53 -10.72 10.05
N PHE A 108 7.23 -10.76 8.91
CA PHE A 108 8.31 -11.71 8.64
C PHE A 108 9.71 -11.09 8.65
N ARG A 109 9.84 -9.78 8.92
CA ARG A 109 11.16 -9.17 9.13
C ARG A 109 11.75 -9.67 10.46
N ALA A 110 13.08 -9.75 10.51
CA ALA A 110 13.80 -10.10 11.74
C ALA A 110 13.83 -8.92 12.72
N ASN A 111 13.84 -7.70 12.17
CA ASN A 111 13.90 -6.44 12.90
C ASN A 111 13.00 -5.41 12.20
N MET A 112 12.47 -4.47 12.99
CA MET A 112 11.61 -3.38 12.52
C MET A 112 10.42 -3.87 11.69
N ASN A 113 9.40 -4.33 12.40
CA ASN A 113 8.22 -4.98 11.83
C ASN A 113 7.15 -3.99 11.38
N GLU A 114 7.48 -2.71 11.27
CA GLU A 114 6.59 -1.65 10.84
C GLU A 114 7.28 -0.79 9.77
N GLY A 115 6.50 0.04 9.08
CA GLY A 115 6.95 1.02 8.09
C GLY A 115 5.87 2.05 7.81
N THR A 116 6.25 3.18 7.23
CA THR A 116 5.30 4.22 6.81
C THR A 116 5.32 4.44 5.30
N LEU A 117 4.14 4.40 4.68
CA LEU A 117 3.94 4.80 3.28
C LEU A 117 3.22 6.14 3.22
N LEU A 118 3.75 7.09 2.45
CA LEU A 118 3.01 8.25 1.97
C LEU A 118 2.31 7.87 0.66
N ILE A 119 0.98 7.87 0.67
CA ILE A 119 0.15 7.45 -0.46
C ILE A 119 -0.50 8.69 -1.10
N GLY A 120 -0.14 8.96 -2.34
CA GLY A 120 -0.72 10.02 -3.15
C GLY A 120 -2.13 9.69 -3.63
N SER A 121 -2.84 10.71 -4.12
CA SER A 121 -4.21 10.55 -4.65
C SER A 121 -4.29 9.67 -5.91
N ASP A 122 -3.17 9.54 -6.63
CA ASP A 122 -2.97 8.64 -7.76
C ASP A 122 -2.73 7.18 -7.35
N GLY A 123 -2.62 6.90 -6.05
CA GLY A 123 -2.33 5.58 -5.49
C GLY A 123 -0.85 5.22 -5.48
N ALA A 124 0.06 6.12 -5.89
CA ALA A 124 1.48 5.91 -5.75
C ALA A 124 1.84 5.88 -4.25
N ALA A 125 2.59 4.84 -3.84
CA ALA A 125 3.01 4.63 -2.46
C ALA A 125 4.52 4.85 -2.34
N PHE A 126 4.90 5.81 -1.51
CA PHE A 126 6.29 6.17 -1.22
C PHE A 126 6.65 5.68 0.18
N ASP A 127 7.57 4.72 0.28
CA ASP A 127 8.14 4.31 1.56
C ASP A 127 9.07 5.42 2.06
N VAL A 128 8.74 6.00 3.22
CA VAL A 128 9.48 7.14 3.78
C VAL A 128 10.75 6.70 4.51
N ASP A 129 10.87 5.42 4.83
CA ASP A 129 11.98 4.82 5.56
C ASP A 129 13.06 4.26 4.61
N VAL A 130 12.67 3.87 3.40
CA VAL A 130 13.59 3.35 2.37
C VAL A 130 14.33 4.50 1.68
N GLY A 131 15.67 4.41 1.62
CA GLY A 131 16.48 5.42 0.93
C GLY A 131 16.37 6.80 1.61
N SER A 132 16.24 6.82 2.93
CA SER A 132 16.08 8.01 3.77
C SER A 132 17.17 9.07 3.58
N VAL A 133 18.31 8.73 2.96
CA VAL A 133 19.34 9.64 2.47
C VAL A 133 19.67 9.30 1.03
N SER A 134 19.36 10.20 0.09
CA SER A 134 19.67 10.03 -1.33
C SER A 134 21.11 10.45 -1.66
N GLU A 135 21.58 10.16 -2.87
CA GLU A 135 22.91 10.62 -3.33
C GLU A 135 22.97 12.16 -3.40
N GLU A 136 21.88 12.81 -3.77
CA GLU A 136 21.76 14.28 -3.75
C GLU A 136 21.87 14.83 -2.33
N ASP A 137 21.24 14.16 -1.35
CA ASP A 137 21.35 14.53 0.06
C ASP A 137 22.81 14.42 0.54
N ARG A 138 23.50 13.34 0.15
CA ARG A 138 24.92 13.11 0.48
C ARG A 138 25.85 14.19 -0.08
N ALA A 139 25.45 14.81 -1.18
CA ALA A 139 26.20 15.90 -1.79
C ALA A 139 26.02 17.25 -1.07
N THR A 140 25.03 17.39 -0.18
CA THR A 140 24.77 18.66 0.52
C THR A 140 25.86 19.00 1.54
N PRO A 141 26.18 20.29 1.76
CA PRO A 141 27.11 20.71 2.81
C PRO A 141 26.67 20.27 4.21
N ALA A 142 25.35 20.28 4.48
CA ALA A 142 24.80 19.86 5.76
C ALA A 142 25.08 18.38 6.04
N TRP A 143 24.83 17.49 5.08
CA TRP A 143 25.15 16.07 5.23
C TRP A 143 26.64 15.83 5.39
N ARG A 144 27.49 16.46 4.57
CA ARG A 144 28.95 16.30 4.67
C ARG A 144 29.50 16.74 6.03
N ALA A 145 29.00 17.86 6.55
CA ALA A 145 29.39 18.34 7.87
C ALA A 145 28.96 17.36 8.97
N PHE A 146 27.71 16.87 8.93
CA PHE A 146 27.21 15.88 9.88
C PHE A 146 28.02 14.57 9.82
N ALA A 147 28.20 14.00 8.62
CA ALA A 147 28.92 12.75 8.44
C ALA A 147 30.40 12.84 8.83
N ALA A 148 31.02 14.02 8.72
CA ALA A 148 32.38 14.24 9.20
C ALA A 148 32.45 14.25 10.75
N ALA A 149 31.42 14.76 11.43
CA ALA A 149 31.35 14.78 12.89
C ALA A 149 30.87 13.45 13.49
N HIS A 150 30.01 12.72 12.78
CA HIS A 150 29.39 11.46 13.20
C HIS A 150 29.55 10.39 12.12
N PRO A 151 30.77 9.90 11.85
CA PRO A 151 31.07 9.00 10.72
C PRO A 151 30.34 7.65 10.78
N ASP A 152 29.95 7.20 11.98
CA ASP A 152 29.27 5.94 12.21
C ASP A 152 27.74 6.11 12.33
N ALA A 153 27.22 7.34 12.31
CA ALA A 153 25.80 7.59 12.45
C ALA A 153 25.05 7.30 11.14
N VAL A 154 23.97 6.53 11.24
CA VAL A 154 23.10 6.20 10.10
C VAL A 154 21.63 6.48 10.45
N PRO A 155 20.73 6.57 9.46
CA PRO A 155 19.31 6.74 9.71
C PRO A 155 18.70 5.50 10.35
N PHE A 156 17.95 5.69 11.43
CA PHE A 156 17.21 4.66 12.13
C PHE A 156 15.73 4.91 11.91
N ALA A 157 15.11 4.04 11.12
CA ALA A 157 13.67 3.99 10.99
C ALA A 157 13.01 3.55 12.32
N LEU A 158 11.75 3.89 12.59
CA LEU A 158 10.83 4.60 11.69
C LEU A 158 11.03 6.11 11.68
N ALA A 159 10.75 6.73 10.54
CA ALA A 159 10.60 8.17 10.44
C ALA A 159 9.31 8.62 11.15
N ASP A 160 9.46 9.55 12.09
CA ASP A 160 8.35 10.17 12.79
C ASP A 160 7.67 11.20 11.89
N PHE A 161 6.34 11.13 11.78
CA PHE A 161 5.58 12.21 11.17
C PHE A 161 5.58 13.43 12.10
N VAL A 162 6.21 14.51 11.65
CA VAL A 162 6.30 15.76 12.40
C VAL A 162 5.04 16.60 12.18
N GLY A 163 4.54 16.64 10.94
CA GLY A 163 3.39 17.44 10.60
C GLY A 163 3.25 17.69 9.11
N SER A 164 2.26 18.50 8.76
CA SER A 164 2.03 18.93 7.39
C SER A 164 1.58 20.38 7.33
N THR A 165 2.04 21.12 6.33
CA THR A 165 1.70 22.54 6.13
C THR A 165 1.18 22.75 4.71
N ALA A 166 0.09 23.49 4.56
CA ALA A 166 -0.42 23.86 3.24
C ALA A 166 0.58 24.77 2.51
N THR A 167 0.75 24.56 1.22
CA THR A 167 1.60 25.39 0.37
C THR A 167 0.76 26.47 -0.33
N ALA A 168 1.40 27.55 -0.80
CA ALA A 168 0.71 28.69 -1.39
C ALA A 168 -0.04 28.36 -2.70
N ASP A 169 0.38 27.31 -3.40
CA ASP A 169 -0.23 26.77 -4.62
C ASP A 169 -1.39 25.79 -4.34
N GLY A 170 -1.76 25.60 -3.07
CA GLY A 170 -2.85 24.72 -2.65
C GLY A 170 -2.45 23.24 -2.48
N GLY A 171 -1.16 22.94 -2.55
CA GLY A 171 -0.59 21.64 -2.20
C GLY A 171 -0.33 21.46 -0.70
N LEU A 172 0.51 20.47 -0.39
CA LEU A 172 0.88 20.13 0.98
C LEU A 172 2.37 19.80 1.08
N SER A 173 3.06 20.37 2.07
CA SER A 173 4.39 19.91 2.48
C SER A 173 4.25 19.02 3.71
N VAL A 174 4.75 17.80 3.63
CA VAL A 174 4.67 16.77 4.67
C VAL A 174 6.06 16.52 5.22
N LEU A 175 6.24 16.67 6.53
CA LEU A 175 7.54 16.61 7.17
C LEU A 175 7.69 15.34 8.01
N PHE A 176 8.80 14.64 7.79
CA PHE A 176 9.23 13.49 8.58
C PHE A 176 10.57 13.77 9.26
N SER A 177 10.77 13.13 10.41
CA SER A 177 12.01 13.15 11.19
C SER A 177 12.53 11.73 11.35
N THR A 178 13.72 11.44 10.85
CA THR A 178 14.37 10.14 11.04
C THR A 178 15.58 10.32 11.94
N ALA A 179 15.63 9.62 13.06
CA ALA A 179 16.77 9.69 13.98
C ALA A 179 18.05 9.22 13.30
N LEU A 180 19.16 9.87 13.58
CA LEU A 180 20.51 9.45 13.19
C LEU A 180 21.20 8.91 14.43
N LYS A 181 21.66 7.67 14.38
CA LYS A 181 22.28 6.99 15.53
C LYS A 181 23.44 6.12 15.10
N THR A 182 24.37 5.89 16.02
CA THR A 182 25.43 4.87 15.90
C THR A 182 24.99 3.46 16.33
N CYS A 183 23.99 3.34 17.20
CA CYS A 183 23.45 2.05 17.64
C CYS A 183 21.98 2.11 18.08
N HIS A 184 21.30 0.95 18.17
CA HIS A 184 19.87 0.85 18.53
C HIS A 184 19.54 1.41 19.93
N ALA A 185 20.48 1.31 20.87
CA ALA A 185 20.30 1.79 22.25
C ALA A 185 21.01 3.13 22.52
N CYS A 186 21.66 3.72 21.51
CA CYS A 186 22.43 4.94 21.65
C CYS A 186 21.49 6.15 21.70
N ALA A 187 21.97 7.24 22.29
CA ALA A 187 21.35 8.55 22.12
C ALA A 187 21.40 8.95 20.63
N ASP A 188 20.50 9.84 20.25
CA ASP A 188 20.46 10.35 18.89
C ASP A 188 21.66 11.29 18.67
N ASP A 189 22.43 11.01 17.62
CA ASP A 189 23.51 11.87 17.14
C ASP A 189 22.96 13.06 16.35
N GLY A 190 21.74 12.91 15.82
CA GLY A 190 21.00 13.96 15.13
C GLY A 190 19.67 13.46 14.58
N ALA A 191 19.02 14.26 13.75
CA ALA A 191 17.81 13.84 13.03
C ALA A 191 17.73 14.43 11.61
N LEU A 192 17.41 13.57 10.64
CA LEU A 192 17.08 13.97 9.26
C LEU A 192 15.68 14.53 9.21
N LEU A 193 15.54 15.77 8.75
CA LEU A 193 14.24 16.36 8.44
C LEU A 193 13.99 16.34 6.93
N VAL A 194 13.12 15.44 6.49
CA VAL A 194 12.79 15.25 5.07
C VAL A 194 11.36 15.69 4.80
N ALA A 195 11.21 16.61 3.85
CA ALA A 195 9.91 17.06 3.38
C ALA A 195 9.52 16.38 2.07
N TYR A 196 8.25 16.02 1.96
CA TYR A 196 7.61 15.59 0.73
C TYR A 196 6.62 16.67 0.29
N ALA A 197 6.76 17.15 -0.95
CA ALA A 197 5.85 18.11 -1.54
C ALA A 197 4.78 17.36 -2.34
N LEU A 198 3.52 17.64 -2.03
CA LEU A 198 2.36 17.19 -2.77
C LEU A 198 1.74 18.38 -3.48
N ASP A 199 1.33 18.19 -4.73
CA ASP A 199 0.56 19.22 -5.45
C ASP A 199 -0.88 19.34 -4.93
N LYS A 200 -1.65 20.28 -5.51
CA LYS A 200 -3.05 20.50 -5.17
C LYS A 200 -3.96 19.30 -5.51
N GLU A 201 -3.51 18.38 -6.36
CA GLU A 201 -4.19 17.12 -6.66
C GLU A 201 -3.90 16.05 -5.59
N GLY A 202 -2.90 16.25 -4.74
CA GLY A 202 -2.45 15.30 -3.73
C GLY A 202 -1.46 14.27 -4.25
N ILE A 203 -0.80 14.55 -5.38
CA ILE A 203 0.23 13.69 -5.96
C ILE A 203 1.59 14.13 -5.40
N VAL A 204 2.39 13.17 -4.96
CA VAL A 204 3.76 13.43 -4.47
C VAL A 204 4.65 13.82 -5.65
N ARG A 205 5.28 15.00 -5.56
CA ARG A 205 6.11 15.56 -6.64
C ARG A 205 7.58 15.60 -6.30
N GLU A 206 7.91 15.89 -5.05
CA GLU A 206 9.29 16.12 -4.63
C GLU A 206 9.53 15.52 -3.25
N ARG A 207 10.75 15.04 -3.04
CA ARG A 207 11.32 14.70 -1.74
C ARG A 207 12.56 15.59 -1.55
N LYS A 208 12.70 16.23 -0.39
CA LYS A 208 13.81 17.13 -0.11
C LYS A 208 14.29 17.00 1.34
N LEU A 209 15.59 16.77 1.53
CA LEU A 209 16.23 16.99 2.82
C LEU A 209 16.24 18.49 3.13
N LEU A 210 15.56 18.89 4.20
CA LEU A 210 15.52 20.28 4.64
C LEU A 210 16.75 20.63 5.47
N THR A 211 17.04 19.80 6.46
CA THR A 211 18.13 20.01 7.40
C THR A 211 18.45 18.73 8.16
N ILE A 212 19.59 18.75 8.86
CA ILE A 212 19.98 17.76 9.86
C ILE A 212 20.05 18.51 11.18
N LYS A 213 19.29 18.05 12.17
CA LYS A 213 19.30 18.58 13.54
C LYS A 213 20.32 17.87 14.38
#